data_AF-A0A950GAE4-F1
#
_entry.id   AF-A0A950GAE4-F1
#
_cell.length_a   1.000
_cell.length_b   1.000
_cell.length_c   1.000
_cell.angle_alpha   90.00
_cell.angle_beta   90.00
_cell.angle_gamma   90.00
#
_symmetry.space_group_name_H-M   'P 1'
#
loop_
_entity.id
_entity.type
_entity.pdbx_description
1 polymer ?
#
loop_
_entity_poly.entity_id
_entity_poly.type
_entity_poly.pdbx_seq_one_letter_code
_entity_poly.pdbx_strand_id
1 'polypeptide(L)'
;NPAEITVLDLVREVLGLTRSASPVVRRPLPVDDPQRRCPDIALARRLLGWSPTVPLREGLRRTIAFYAASRPAAVLKADIPQQPASARAADPVAAGG
;
A
#
# COMPACT_ATOMS: atom_id res chain seq x y z
N ASN A 1 12.18 6.53 -2.36
CA ASN A 1 12.73 5.56 -3.31
C ASN A 1 12.13 5.90 -4.68
N PRO A 2 12.93 6.23 -5.71
CA PRO A 2 12.40 6.59 -7.02
C PRO A 2 11.92 5.38 -7.85
N ALA A 3 12.24 4.15 -7.43
CA ALA A 3 11.73 2.95 -8.11
C ALA A 3 10.22 2.82 -7.87
N GLU A 4 9.44 2.98 -8.95
CA GLU A 4 7.99 2.86 -8.95
C GLU A 4 7.56 1.39 -9.09
N ILE A 5 6.47 1.03 -8.42
CA ILE A 5 5.84 -0.30 -8.49
C ILE A 5 4.32 -0.12 -8.46
N THR A 6 3.59 -0.96 -9.18
CA THR A 6 2.12 -0.96 -9.10
C THR A 6 1.65 -1.54 -7.77
N VAL A 7 0.46 -1.14 -7.31
CA VAL A 7 -0.16 -1.74 -6.12
C VAL A 7 -0.36 -3.24 -6.31
N LEU A 8 -0.72 -3.69 -7.52
CA LEU A 8 -0.94 -5.11 -7.80
C LEU A 8 0.35 -5.94 -7.69
N ASP A 9 1.47 -5.41 -8.17
CA ASP A 9 2.75 -6.12 -8.07
C ASP A 9 3.28 -6.13 -6.63
N LEU A 10 3.07 -5.04 -5.88
CA LEU A 10 3.35 -5.03 -4.45
C LEU A 10 2.52 -6.08 -3.69
N VAL A 11 1.23 -6.21 -4.00
CA VAL A 11 0.35 -7.24 -3.42
C VAL A 11 0.88 -8.65 -3.74
N ARG A 12 1.28 -8.90 -4.99
CA ARG A 12 1.87 -10.19 -5.40
C ARG A 12 3.15 -10.52 -4.64
N GLU A 13 4.06 -9.55 -4.47
CA GLU A 13 5.28 -9.72 -3.69
C GLU A 13 4.98 -10.08 -2.23
N VAL A 14 4.04 -9.38 -1.60
CA VAL A 14 3.64 -9.65 -0.20
C VAL A 14 3.02 -11.04 -0.07
N LEU A 15 2.10 -11.43 -0.96
CA LEU A 15 1.50 -12.76 -0.95
C LEU A 15 2.56 -13.86 -1.13
N GLY A 16 3.49 -13.67 -2.08
CA GLY A 16 4.58 -14.62 -2.33
C GLY A 16 5.53 -14.77 -1.14
N LEU A 17 5.92 -13.66 -0.51
CA LEU A 17 6.83 -13.68 0.65
C LEU A 17 6.18 -14.26 1.91
N THR A 18 4.88 -14.03 2.10
CA THR A 18 4.14 -14.53 3.28
C THR A 18 3.56 -15.93 3.09
N ARG A 19 3.51 -16.43 1.84
CA ARG A 19 2.76 -17.64 1.45
C ARG A 19 1.29 -17.59 1.89
N SER A 20 0.71 -16.39 1.92
CA SER A 20 -0.68 -16.18 2.33
C SER A 20 -1.66 -16.64 1.24
N ALA A 21 -2.78 -17.20 1.66
CA ALA A 21 -3.92 -17.53 0.80
C ALA A 21 -4.98 -16.41 0.74
N SER A 22 -4.67 -15.21 1.24
CA SER A 22 -5.60 -14.07 1.24
C SER A 22 -6.09 -13.74 -0.18
N PRO A 23 -7.41 -13.53 -0.38
CA PRO A 23 -7.93 -13.16 -1.69
C PRO A 23 -7.55 -11.72 -2.05
N VAL A 24 -7.31 -11.48 -3.34
CA VAL A 24 -7.11 -10.12 -3.88
C VAL A 24 -8.44 -9.57 -4.37
N VAL A 25 -8.95 -8.52 -3.71
CA VAL A 25 -10.22 -7.87 -4.07
C VAL A 25 -9.93 -6.47 -4.61
N ARG A 26 -10.49 -6.14 -5.78
CA ARG A 26 -10.42 -4.79 -6.34
C ARG A 26 -11.56 -3.94 -5.80
N ARG A 27 -11.25 -2.70 -5.43
CA ARG A 27 -12.21 -1.69 -4.97
C ARG A 27 -11.99 -0.38 -5.73
N PRO A 28 -13.01 0.49 -5.82
CA PRO A 28 -12.84 1.82 -6.40
C PRO A 28 -11.72 2.60 -5.69
N LEU A 29 -10.97 3.40 -6.45
CA LEU A 29 -9.98 4.31 -5.90
C LEU A 29 -10.71 5.43 -5.12
N PRO A 30 -10.30 5.75 -3.88
CA PRO A 30 -10.78 6.94 -3.19
C PRO A 30 -10.54 8.21 -4.02
N VAL A 31 -11.43 9.19 -3.92
CA VAL A 31 -11.35 10.44 -4.71
C VAL A 31 -10.04 11.20 -4.47
N ASP A 32 -9.56 11.18 -3.23
CA ASP A 32 -8.36 11.93 -2.82
C ASP A 32 -7.04 11.15 -3.00
N ASP A 33 -7.09 9.91 -3.50
CA ASP A 33 -5.89 9.10 -3.67
C ASP A 33 -5.17 9.42 -4.99
N PRO A 34 -3.91 9.89 -4.94
CA PRO A 34 -3.15 10.14 -6.15
C PRO A 34 -2.84 8.82 -6.86
N GLN A 35 -3.08 8.79 -8.18
CA GLN A 35 -2.87 7.60 -9.01
C GLN A 35 -1.38 7.23 -9.16
N ARG A 36 -0.46 8.17 -8.92
CA ARG A 36 0.98 7.97 -9.10
C ARG A 36 1.78 8.63 -7.98
N ARG A 37 2.81 7.94 -7.48
CA ARG A 37 3.75 8.46 -6.48
C ARG A 37 5.18 8.04 -6.82
N CYS A 38 5.94 8.95 -7.44
CA CYS A 38 7.33 8.72 -7.84
C CYS A 38 8.16 9.98 -7.58
N PRO A 39 8.82 10.10 -6.40
CA PRO A 39 9.59 11.29 -6.06
C PRO A 39 10.90 11.36 -6.85
N ASP A 40 11.21 12.54 -7.38
CA ASP A 40 12.57 12.87 -7.79
C ASP A 40 13.44 13.10 -6.54
N ILE A 41 14.59 12.44 -6.49
CA ILE A 41 15.55 12.50 -5.37
C ILE A 41 16.90 13.10 -5.77
N ALA A 42 16.98 13.78 -6.93
CA ALA A 42 18.21 14.41 -7.42
C ALA A 42 18.81 15.38 -6.40
N LEU A 43 17.98 16.16 -5.71
CA LEU A 43 18.44 17.12 -4.70
C LEU A 43 19.11 16.43 -3.50
N ALA A 44 18.49 15.37 -2.97
CA ALA A 44 19.04 14.60 -1.86
C ALA A 44 20.35 13.90 -2.24
N ARG A 45 20.44 13.37 -3.47
CA ARG A 45 21.69 12.81 -4.00
C ARG A 45 22.79 13.86 -4.08
N ARG A 46 22.48 15.04 -4.65
CA ARG A 46 23.46 16.11 -4.86
C ARG A 46 23.97 16.73 -3.56
N LEU A 47 23.07 17.02 -2.62
CA LEU A 47 23.42 17.77 -1.41
C LEU A 47 23.86 16.88 -0.26
N LEU A 48 23.34 15.64 -0.18
CA LEU A 48 23.55 14.77 0.98
C LEU A 48 24.31 13.48 0.61
N GLY A 49 24.62 13.25 -0.67
CA GLY A 49 25.12 11.95 -1.13
C GLY A 49 24.12 10.81 -0.88
N TRP A 50 22.87 11.14 -0.57
CA TRP A 50 21.91 10.16 -0.08
C TRP A 50 21.17 9.47 -1.21
N SER A 51 21.01 8.16 -1.08
CA SER A 51 20.14 7.34 -1.94
C SER A 51 19.60 6.14 -1.16
N PRO A 52 18.42 5.59 -1.55
CA PRO A 52 17.91 4.37 -0.93
C PRO A 52 18.84 3.19 -1.25
N THR A 53 19.29 2.48 -0.22
CA THR A 53 20.21 1.34 -0.35
C THR A 53 19.53 -0.01 -0.13
N VAL A 54 18.31 -0.02 0.41
CA VAL A 54 17.54 -1.23 0.68
C VAL A 54 16.55 -1.49 -0.46
N PRO A 55 16.68 -2.60 -1.21
CA PRO A 55 15.70 -2.99 -2.22
C PRO A 55 14.33 -3.26 -1.59
N LEU A 56 13.25 -3.03 -2.35
CA LEU A 56 11.87 -3.23 -1.88
C LEU A 56 11.68 -4.62 -1.25
N ARG A 57 12.05 -5.68 -1.97
CA ARG A 57 11.89 -7.07 -1.53
C ARG A 57 12.62 -7.37 -0.23
N GLU A 58 13.79 -6.77 -0.03
CA GLU A 58 14.54 -6.90 1.22
C GLU A 58 13.84 -6.18 2.38
N GLY A 59 13.37 -4.95 2.15
CA GLY A 59 12.55 -4.22 3.11
C GLY A 59 11.31 -5.01 3.53
N LEU A 60 10.58 -5.57 2.56
CA LEU A 60 9.39 -6.40 2.82
C LEU A 60 9.71 -7.61 3.70
N ARG A 61 10.81 -8.35 3.42
CA ARG A 61 11.23 -9.49 4.26
C ARG A 61 11.47 -9.09 5.71
N ARG A 62 12.18 -7.98 5.95
CA ARG A 62 12.45 -7.46 7.30
C ARG A 62 11.16 -7.06 8.01
N THR A 63 10.27 -6.38 7.32
CA THR A 63 8.95 -5.98 7.86
C THR A 63 8.10 -7.20 8.23
N ILE A 64 8.04 -8.21 7.37
CA ILE A 64 7.29 -9.46 7.64
C ILE A 64 7.87 -10.16 8.87
N ALA A 65 9.20 -10.29 8.95
CA ALA A 65 9.87 -10.92 10.09
C ALA A 65 9.59 -10.19 11.41
N PHE A 66 9.61 -8.85 11.40
CA PHE A 66 9.24 -8.04 12.57
C PHE A 66 7.82 -8.34 13.04
N TYR A 67 6.81 -8.29 12.16
CA TYR A 67 5.42 -8.57 12.53
C TYR A 67 5.18 -10.02 12.94
N ALA A 68 5.91 -10.98 12.36
CA ALA A 68 5.85 -12.38 12.76
C ALA A 68 6.37 -12.58 14.20
N ALA A 69 7.41 -11.85 14.60
CA ALA A 69 7.96 -11.90 15.96
C ALA A 69 7.12 -11.11 16.98
N SER A 70 6.47 -10.02 16.59
CA SER A 70 5.78 -9.10 17.50
C SER A 70 4.27 -9.35 17.67
N ARG A 71 3.68 -10.35 17.00
CA ARG A 71 2.24 -10.64 17.12
C ARG A 71 1.93 -11.52 18.34
N PRO A 72 1.13 -11.05 19.32
CA PRO A 72 0.56 -11.95 20.33
C PRO A 72 -0.44 -12.91 19.67
N ALA A 73 -0.44 -14.17 20.12
CA ALA A 73 -1.20 -15.29 19.52
C ALA A 73 -2.71 -15.02 19.34
N ALA A 74 -3.29 -14.08 20.09
CA ALA A 74 -4.70 -13.72 20.04
C ALA A 74 -5.15 -12.98 18.75
N VAL A 75 -4.23 -12.40 17.97
CA VAL A 75 -4.57 -11.53 16.80
C VAL A 75 -4.83 -12.34 15.50
N LEU A 76 -4.68 -13.66 15.52
CA LEU A 76 -4.87 -14.50 14.32
C LEU A 76 -6.35 -14.79 13.97
N LYS A 77 -7.30 -14.42 14.84
CA LYS A 77 -8.74 -14.69 14.68
C LYS A 77 -9.64 -13.48 14.47
N ALA A 78 -9.12 -12.26 14.56
CA ALA A 78 -9.97 -11.08 14.45
C ALA A 78 -10.22 -10.73 12.98
N ASP A 79 -11.49 -10.80 12.59
CA ASP A 79 -12.08 -10.29 11.36
C ASP A 79 -11.39 -9.00 10.90
N ILE A 80 -10.78 -9.00 9.72
CA ILE A 80 -10.42 -7.74 9.05
C ILE A 80 -11.75 -7.06 8.75
N PRO A 81 -12.08 -5.91 9.38
CA PRO A 81 -13.30 -5.21 9.03
C PRO A 81 -13.19 -4.85 7.56
N GLN A 82 -14.06 -5.43 6.74
CA GLN A 82 -14.22 -4.98 5.36
C GLN A 82 -14.63 -3.51 5.46
N GLN A 83 -13.73 -2.57 5.16
CA GLN A 83 -14.11 -1.16 5.10
C GLN A 83 -15.36 -1.05 4.21
N PRO A 84 -16.44 -0.39 4.66
CA PRO A 84 -17.58 -0.18 3.79
C PRO A 84 -17.09 0.60 2.56
N ALA A 85 -17.59 0.24 1.38
CA ALA A 85 -17.39 1.04 0.18
C ALA A 85 -17.84 2.46 0.52
N SER A 86 -16.95 3.45 0.37
CA SER A 86 -17.26 4.85 0.66
C SER A 86 -18.59 5.20 0.03
N ALA A 87 -19.58 5.55 0.87
CA ALA A 87 -20.88 6.00 0.41
C ALA A 87 -20.65 7.15 -0.56
N ARG A 88 -21.16 7.01 -1.79
CA ARG A 88 -21.21 8.12 -2.74
C ARG A 88 -21.90 9.29 -2.05
N ALA A 89 -21.21 10.41 -1.92
CA ALA A 89 -21.90 11.69 -1.81
C ALA A 89 -22.73 11.80 -3.10
N ALA A 90 -24.05 11.72 -2.96
CA ALA A 90 -24.95 12.05 -4.03
C ALA A 90 -24.88 13.56 -4.21
N ASP A 91 -24.34 14.01 -5.35
CA ASP A 91 -24.55 15.39 -5.79
C ASP A 91 -26.04 15.56 -6.10
N PRO A 92 -26.72 16.59 -5.58
CA PRO A 92 -28.03 16.95 -6.07
C PRO A 92 -27.85 17.56 -7.46
N VAL A 93 -28.46 16.91 -8.45
CA VAL A 93 -28.68 17.46 -9.79
C VAL A 93 -29.34 18.83 -9.63
N ALA A 94 -28.62 19.89 -9.99
CA ALA A 94 -29.18 21.22 -10.16
C ALA A 94 -30.14 21.18 -11.36
N ALA A 95 -31.43 21.29 -11.07
CA ALA A 95 -32.45 21.54 -12.07
C ALA A 95 -32.24 22.94 -12.67
N GLY A 96 -32.39 23.02 -13.99
CA GLY A 96 -32.31 24.26 -14.74
C GLY A 96 -33.46 25.22 -14.45
N GLY A 97 -33.18 26.48 -14.77
CA GLY A 97 -34.08 27.62 -14.87
C GLY A 97 -33.33 28.73 -15.57
#